data_AF-A0A1A9ZBI0-F1
#
_entry.id   AF-A0A1A9ZBI0-F1
#
_cell.length_a   1.000
_cell.length_b   1.000
_cell.length_c   1.000
_cell.angle_alpha   90.00
_cell.angle_beta   90.00
_cell.angle_gamma   90.00
#
_symmetry.space_group_name_H-M   'P 1'
#
loop_
_entity.id
_entity.type
_entity.pdbx_description
1 polymer ?
#
loop_
_entity_poly.entity_id
_entity_poly.type
_entity_poly.pdbx_seq_one_letter_code
_entity_poly.pdbx_strand_id
1 'polypeptide(L)'
;MQLFIFVTFCLTLSWADVSHIVGNQHDHQHHHYESTTSPPGPPNPYVFSYQAGRAPGHVDRQHTEVSDGTGVVRGAFSYVDPKNQVRTVQYVADEHGFHPQLSHELEDSEAVKAAKQRHFDLYNRIAQEHAAGGVPAAVSQTGPQQSEAVIKATNKHLSLYERIAAQHAAIGAQHEAARLAFEATSEHSIQPEDNSVYYQKH
;
A
#
# COMPACT_ATOMS: atom_id res chain seq x y z
N MET A 1 -26.13 -65.99 -6.39
CA MET A 1 -26.78 -64.86 -7.10
C MET A 1 -26.01 -63.60 -6.73
N GLN A 2 -24.99 -63.26 -7.52
CA GLN A 2 -24.26 -61.99 -7.40
C GLN A 2 -25.17 -60.84 -7.84
N LEU A 3 -25.27 -59.79 -7.03
CA LEU A 3 -25.89 -58.53 -7.44
C LEU A 3 -24.82 -57.43 -7.37
N PHE A 4 -24.28 -57.09 -8.54
CA PHE A 4 -23.42 -55.93 -8.74
C PHE A 4 -24.30 -54.67 -8.70
N ILE A 5 -24.07 -53.78 -7.74
CA ILE A 5 -24.59 -52.40 -7.78
C ILE A 5 -23.40 -51.50 -8.09
N PHE A 6 -23.35 -51.08 -9.35
CA PHE A 6 -22.45 -50.08 -9.90
C PHE A 6 -23.21 -48.73 -9.93
N VAL A 7 -22.46 -47.63 -9.76
CA VAL A 7 -22.74 -46.28 -10.34
C VAL A 7 -23.80 -45.48 -9.55
N THR A 8 -23.62 -44.24 -9.10
CA THR A 8 -22.71 -43.13 -9.46
C THR A 8 -22.66 -42.13 -8.31
N PHE A 9 -21.48 -41.78 -7.80
CA PHE A 9 -21.32 -40.52 -7.07
C PHE A 9 -21.03 -39.45 -8.12
N CYS A 10 -22.03 -38.66 -8.50
CA CYS A 10 -21.84 -37.52 -9.40
C CYS A 10 -21.01 -36.45 -8.67
N LEU A 11 -19.69 -36.61 -8.71
CA LEU A 11 -18.75 -35.55 -8.38
C LEU A 11 -18.72 -34.62 -9.60
N THR A 12 -19.58 -33.61 -9.61
CA THR A 12 -19.52 -32.54 -10.60
C THR A 12 -18.28 -31.70 -10.32
N LEU A 13 -17.16 -32.04 -10.96
CA LEU A 13 -16.05 -31.11 -11.09
C LEU A 13 -16.55 -29.96 -11.98
N SER A 14 -16.92 -28.85 -11.34
CA SER A 14 -17.08 -27.57 -12.01
C SER A 14 -15.69 -27.17 -12.53
N TRP A 15 -15.45 -27.41 -13.82
CA TRP A 15 -14.32 -26.81 -14.51
C TRP A 15 -14.70 -25.35 -14.73
N ALA A 16 -14.25 -24.47 -13.82
CA ALA A 16 -14.27 -23.05 -14.11
C ALA A 16 -13.27 -22.81 -15.25
N ASP A 17 -13.79 -22.30 -16.36
CA ASP A 17 -13.02 -21.92 -17.53
C ASP A 17 -12.11 -20.72 -17.18
N VAL A 18 -10.79 -20.94 -17.16
CA VAL A 18 -9.77 -19.90 -16.94
C VAL A 18 -9.24 -19.36 -18.27
N SER A 19 -10.02 -19.44 -19.35
CA SER A 19 -9.58 -18.99 -20.68
C SER A 19 -9.47 -17.47 -20.85
N HIS A 20 -9.82 -16.66 -19.85
CA HIS A 20 -9.70 -15.19 -19.92
C HIS A 20 -8.42 -14.63 -19.27
N ILE A 21 -7.55 -15.48 -18.70
CA ILE A 21 -6.35 -15.01 -17.98
C ILE A 21 -5.10 -14.86 -18.85
N VAL A 22 -5.15 -15.26 -20.13
CA VAL A 22 -4.03 -15.07 -21.06
C VAL A 22 -4.50 -14.22 -22.22
N GLY A 23 -4.56 -12.91 -21.97
CA GLY A 23 -4.96 -11.94 -22.97
C GLY A 23 -4.97 -10.51 -22.47
N ASN A 24 -3.85 -10.03 -21.91
CA ASN A 24 -3.24 -8.82 -22.44
C ASN A 24 -1.91 -8.52 -21.75
N GLN A 25 -0.95 -8.16 -22.58
CA GLN A 25 0.15 -7.29 -22.22
C GLN A 25 -0.38 -6.22 -21.26
N HIS A 26 0.14 -6.26 -20.04
CA HIS A 26 -0.03 -5.15 -19.11
C HIS A 26 0.75 -3.99 -19.70
N ASP A 27 0.10 -3.23 -20.59
CA ASP A 27 0.39 -1.82 -20.66
C ASP A 27 0.26 -1.31 -19.23
N HIS A 28 1.33 -0.76 -18.70
CA HIS A 28 1.30 0.05 -17.50
C HIS A 28 0.47 1.30 -17.82
N GLN A 29 -0.85 1.12 -17.94
CA GLN A 29 -1.78 2.21 -17.70
C GLN A 29 -1.57 2.59 -16.25
N HIS A 30 -0.74 3.61 -16.06
CA HIS A 30 -0.81 4.48 -14.91
C HIS A 30 -2.28 4.80 -14.72
N HIS A 31 -2.93 4.12 -13.77
CA HIS A 31 -4.19 4.56 -13.23
C HIS A 31 -3.89 5.87 -12.52
N HIS A 32 -3.88 6.95 -13.31
CA HIS A 32 -4.13 8.28 -12.80
C HIS A 32 -5.46 8.19 -12.09
N TYR A 33 -5.42 8.16 -10.77
CA TYR A 33 -6.55 8.56 -9.97
C TYR A 33 -6.73 10.04 -10.26
N GLU A 34 -7.50 10.37 -11.30
CA GLU A 34 -8.09 11.71 -11.36
C GLU A 34 -9.06 11.77 -10.18
N SER A 35 -8.59 12.33 -9.07
CA SER A 35 -9.45 12.92 -8.05
C SER A 35 -10.27 14.00 -8.76
N THR A 36 -11.42 13.60 -9.30
CA THR A 36 -12.41 14.52 -9.86
C THR A 36 -13.07 15.25 -8.70
N THR A 37 -12.35 16.21 -8.12
CA THR A 37 -12.93 17.22 -7.23
C THR A 37 -13.96 17.98 -8.06
N SER A 38 -15.24 17.70 -7.80
CA SER A 38 -16.35 18.57 -8.21
C SER A 38 -15.99 20.01 -7.82
N PRO A 39 -16.26 21.01 -8.69
CA PRO A 39 -16.05 22.41 -8.31
C PRO A 39 -16.76 22.67 -6.97
N PRO A 40 -16.08 23.33 -6.02
CA PRO A 40 -16.65 23.56 -4.70
C PRO A 40 -17.96 24.34 -4.87
N GLY A 41 -19.03 23.79 -4.29
CA GLY A 41 -20.32 24.48 -4.23
C GLY A 41 -20.20 25.79 -3.44
N PRO A 42 -21.23 26.65 -3.50
CA PRO A 42 -21.23 27.88 -2.70
C PRO A 42 -21.10 27.54 -1.19
N PRO A 43 -20.47 28.41 -0.39
CA PRO A 43 -20.29 28.17 1.04
C PRO A 43 -21.62 27.93 1.76
N ASN A 44 -21.70 26.90 2.60
CA ASN A 44 -22.85 26.59 3.45
C ASN A 44 -22.48 26.77 4.95
N PRO A 45 -22.60 27.99 5.50
CA PRO A 45 -22.23 28.27 6.88
C PRO A 45 -23.23 27.70 7.89
N TYR A 46 -22.74 27.36 9.09
CA TYR A 46 -23.59 26.96 10.22
C TYR A 46 -22.98 27.35 11.56
N VAL A 47 -23.85 27.40 12.57
CA VAL A 47 -23.46 27.55 13.98
C VAL A 47 -24.21 26.49 14.78
N PHE A 48 -23.48 25.81 15.66
CA PHE A 48 -24.01 24.76 16.51
C PHE A 48 -23.53 24.94 17.95
N SER A 49 -24.42 24.76 18.91
CA SER A 49 -24.05 24.74 20.33
C SER A 49 -25.00 23.88 21.13
N TYR A 50 -24.48 23.20 22.15
CA TYR A 50 -25.30 22.53 23.15
C TYR A 50 -24.64 22.56 24.53
N GLN A 51 -25.49 22.36 25.54
CA GLN A 51 -25.08 22.16 26.93
C GLN A 51 -25.78 20.91 27.47
N ALA A 52 -25.08 20.13 28.29
CA ALA A 52 -25.61 18.92 28.90
C ALA A 52 -25.08 18.74 30.32
N GLY A 53 -25.85 18.04 31.15
CA GLY A 53 -25.48 17.69 32.51
C GLY A 53 -25.94 16.30 32.91
N ARG A 54 -25.38 15.76 33.99
CA ARG A 54 -25.80 14.48 34.59
C ARG A 54 -27.00 14.59 35.54
N ALA A 55 -27.35 15.79 35.98
CA ALA A 55 -28.45 16.04 36.91
C ALA A 55 -29.26 17.28 36.48
N PRO A 56 -30.57 17.33 36.76
CA PRO A 56 -31.39 18.51 36.48
C PRO A 56 -30.78 19.77 37.10
N GLY A 57 -30.65 20.84 36.31
CA GLY A 57 -30.09 22.12 36.77
C GLY A 57 -28.55 22.19 36.81
N HIS A 58 -27.84 21.14 36.41
CA HIS A 58 -26.38 21.15 36.31
C HIS A 58 -25.93 21.07 34.85
N VAL A 59 -24.85 21.78 34.49
CA VAL A 59 -24.18 21.66 33.18
C VAL A 59 -22.75 21.19 33.45
N ASP A 60 -22.39 20.03 32.91
CA ASP A 60 -21.04 19.46 33.04
C ASP A 60 -20.34 19.23 31.71
N ARG A 61 -21.05 19.44 30.59
CA ARG A 61 -20.54 19.36 29.21
C ARG A 61 -21.11 20.50 28.39
N GLN A 62 -20.27 21.10 27.57
CA GLN A 62 -20.66 22.13 26.62
C GLN A 62 -19.87 21.97 25.32
N HIS A 63 -20.50 22.34 24.22
CA HIS A 63 -19.90 22.31 22.91
C HIS A 63 -20.37 23.51 22.10
N THR A 64 -19.48 24.08 21.29
CA THR A 64 -19.80 25.12 20.32
C THR A 64 -18.96 24.90 19.08
N GLU A 65 -19.56 25.06 17.92
CA GLU A 65 -18.91 24.89 16.62
C GLU A 65 -19.48 25.90 15.62
N VAL A 66 -18.61 26.40 14.75
CA VAL A 66 -18.95 27.32 13.66
C VAL A 66 -18.20 26.92 12.41
N SER A 67 -18.89 26.98 11.27
CA SER A 67 -18.28 26.96 9.95
C SER A 67 -18.80 28.12 9.13
N ASP A 68 -17.90 28.74 8.37
CA ASP A 68 -18.23 29.73 7.34
C ASP A 68 -18.65 29.07 6.01
N GLY A 69 -18.63 27.73 5.96
CA GLY A 69 -18.96 26.97 4.76
C GLY A 69 -17.84 26.90 3.74
N THR A 70 -16.65 27.45 4.01
CA THR A 70 -15.50 27.41 3.09
C THR A 70 -14.63 26.15 3.26
N GLY A 71 -15.07 25.21 4.10
CA GLY A 71 -14.34 23.98 4.44
C GLY A 71 -13.57 24.05 5.76
N VAL A 72 -13.57 25.19 6.44
CA VAL A 72 -12.98 25.32 7.79
C VAL A 72 -14.08 25.25 8.85
N VAL A 73 -13.82 24.47 9.90
CA VAL A 73 -14.70 24.34 11.07
C VAL A 73 -13.90 24.67 12.32
N ARG A 74 -14.44 25.53 13.19
CA ARG A 74 -13.83 25.91 14.46
C ARG A 74 -14.79 25.61 15.58
N GLY A 75 -14.27 25.05 16.67
CA GLY A 75 -15.11 24.76 17.80
C GLY A 75 -14.36 24.58 19.11
N ALA A 76 -15.14 24.39 20.15
CA ALA A 76 -14.65 24.05 21.47
C ALA A 76 -15.58 23.04 22.12
N PHE A 77 -15.00 22.03 22.76
CA PHE A 77 -15.69 21.11 23.65
C PHE A 77 -15.11 21.25 25.04
N SER A 78 -15.95 21.22 26.08
CA SER A 78 -15.44 21.14 27.45
C SER A 78 -16.31 20.27 28.35
N TYR A 79 -15.67 19.69 29.36
CA TYR A 79 -16.32 18.85 30.34
C TYR A 79 -15.65 18.94 31.73
N VAL A 80 -16.38 18.57 32.78
CA VAL A 80 -15.82 18.42 34.14
C VAL A 80 -15.32 16.98 34.33
N ASP A 81 -14.03 16.84 34.63
CA ASP A 81 -13.39 15.54 34.86
C ASP A 81 -13.65 15.00 36.28
N PRO A 82 -13.30 13.72 36.58
CA PRO A 82 -13.48 13.15 37.91
C PRO A 82 -12.69 13.83 39.03
N LYS A 83 -11.70 14.67 38.71
CA LYS A 83 -10.96 15.50 39.66
C LYS A 83 -11.62 16.88 39.84
N ASN A 84 -12.84 17.07 39.32
CA ASN A 84 -13.59 18.32 39.30
C ASN A 84 -12.87 19.46 38.56
N GLN A 85 -12.01 19.14 37.59
CA GLN A 85 -11.34 20.13 36.75
C GLN A 85 -12.05 20.24 35.40
N VAL A 86 -12.19 21.48 34.89
CA VAL A 86 -12.74 21.72 33.55
C VAL A 86 -11.65 21.43 32.52
N ARG A 87 -11.92 20.47 31.63
CA ARG A 87 -11.09 20.15 30.47
C ARG A 87 -11.73 20.76 29.25
N THR A 88 -10.95 21.50 28.48
CA THR A 88 -11.41 22.16 27.25
C THR A 88 -10.49 21.78 26.10
N VAL A 89 -11.10 21.44 24.97
CA VAL A 89 -10.41 21.24 23.70
C VAL A 89 -10.97 22.27 22.73
N GLN A 90 -10.13 23.20 22.31
CA GLN A 90 -10.41 24.08 21.17
C GLN A 90 -9.87 23.40 19.93
N TYR A 91 -10.52 23.53 18.78
CA TYR A 91 -10.05 22.90 17.56
C TYR A 91 -10.33 23.72 16.32
N VAL A 92 -9.52 23.46 15.30
CA VAL A 92 -9.72 23.89 13.92
C VAL A 92 -9.63 22.64 13.05
N ALA A 93 -10.65 22.39 12.24
CA ALA A 93 -10.60 21.42 11.16
C ALA A 93 -10.50 22.17 9.84
N ASP A 94 -9.45 21.92 9.08
CA ASP A 94 -9.17 22.53 7.78
C ASP A 94 -8.70 21.48 6.77
N GLU A 95 -8.27 21.92 5.59
CA GLU A 95 -7.77 21.05 4.51
C GLU A 95 -6.55 20.19 4.94
N HIS A 96 -5.78 20.65 5.94
CA HIS A 96 -4.62 19.93 6.46
C HIS A 96 -4.96 18.99 7.62
N GLY A 97 -6.24 18.89 8.00
CA GLY A 97 -6.72 17.95 9.00
C GLY A 97 -7.27 18.62 10.26
N PHE A 98 -7.18 17.91 11.38
CA PHE A 98 -7.77 18.31 12.66
C PHE A 98 -6.68 18.77 13.64
N HIS A 99 -6.81 20.00 14.14
CA HIS A 99 -5.82 20.67 14.98
C HIS A 99 -6.41 20.97 16.37
N PRO A 100 -6.31 20.04 17.34
CA PRO A 100 -6.80 20.25 18.69
C PRO A 100 -5.78 21.00 19.57
N GLN A 101 -6.30 21.88 20.41
CA GLN A 101 -5.59 22.61 21.46
C GLN A 101 -6.24 22.30 22.80
N LEU A 102 -5.54 21.53 23.63
CA LEU A 102 -5.99 21.17 24.97
C LEU A 102 -5.68 22.31 25.94
N SER A 103 -6.60 22.58 26.88
CA SER A 103 -6.37 23.57 27.93
C SER A 103 -5.37 23.13 29.00
N HIS A 104 -4.95 21.86 28.98
CA HIS A 104 -4.04 21.28 29.96
C HIS A 104 -3.11 20.27 29.30
N GLU A 105 -1.92 20.13 29.88
CA GLU A 105 -0.95 19.11 29.48
C GLU A 105 -1.42 17.71 29.88
N LEU A 106 -1.17 16.73 29.02
CA LEU A 106 -1.48 15.33 29.27
C LEU A 106 -0.34 14.70 30.06
N GLU A 107 -0.53 14.59 31.37
CA GLU A 107 0.39 13.85 32.23
C GLU A 107 0.09 12.35 32.20
N ASP A 108 1.11 11.55 31.86
CA ASP A 108 1.04 10.10 32.04
C ASP A 108 0.87 9.75 33.52
N SER A 109 0.00 8.77 33.80
CA SER A 109 -0.06 8.19 35.14
C SER A 109 1.25 7.48 35.49
N GLU A 110 1.54 7.27 36.77
CA GLU A 110 2.75 6.56 37.21
C GLU A 110 2.87 5.16 36.58
N ALA A 111 1.75 4.46 36.45
CA ALA A 111 1.69 3.15 35.80
C ALA A 111 2.06 3.24 34.31
N VAL A 112 1.61 4.29 33.61
CA VAL A 112 1.97 4.53 32.20
C VAL A 112 3.44 4.92 32.08
N LYS A 113 3.95 5.81 32.95
CA LYS A 113 5.38 6.18 33.01
C LYS A 113 6.25 4.93 33.23
N ALA A 114 5.91 4.08 34.20
CA ALA A 114 6.61 2.83 34.47
C ALA A 114 6.51 1.82 33.32
N ALA A 115 5.37 1.75 32.62
CA ALA A 115 5.22 0.89 31.45
C ALA A 115 6.10 1.36 30.27
N LYS A 116 6.14 2.67 30.00
CA LYS A 116 7.02 3.26 28.98
C LYS A 116 8.49 2.97 29.29
N GLN A 117 8.91 3.15 30.54
CA GLN A 117 10.28 2.86 30.97
C GLN A 117 10.64 1.38 30.76
N ARG A 118 9.79 0.46 31.26
CA ARG A 118 10.03 -0.98 31.09
C ARG A 118 10.10 -1.38 29.62
N HIS A 119 9.27 -0.79 28.78
CA HIS A 119 9.30 -1.04 27.34
C HIS A 119 10.60 -0.55 26.72
N PHE A 120 11.05 0.66 27.06
CA PHE A 120 12.32 1.22 26.59
C PHE A 120 13.52 0.38 27.01
N ASP A 121 13.57 -0.04 28.28
CA ASP A 121 14.66 -0.88 28.80
C ASP A 121 14.69 -2.26 28.12
N LEU A 122 13.52 -2.85 27.88
CA LEU A 122 13.40 -4.13 27.17
C LEU A 122 13.82 -3.99 25.72
N TYR A 123 13.37 -2.93 25.03
CA TYR A 123 13.77 -2.66 23.65
C TYR A 123 15.29 -2.53 23.53
N ASN A 124 15.90 -1.74 24.40
CA ASN A 124 17.35 -1.54 24.41
C ASN A 124 18.10 -2.84 24.71
N ARG A 125 17.61 -3.66 25.65
CA ARG A 125 18.19 -4.98 25.94
C ARG A 125 18.16 -5.88 24.71
N ILE A 126 17.00 -6.04 24.07
CA ILE A 126 16.87 -6.89 22.89
C ILE A 126 17.73 -6.37 21.74
N ALA A 127 17.77 -5.04 21.54
CA ALA A 127 18.63 -4.44 20.54
C ALA A 127 20.13 -4.75 20.80
N GLN A 128 20.57 -4.69 22.06
CA GLN A 128 21.93 -5.07 22.46
C GLN A 128 22.19 -6.57 22.29
N GLU A 129 21.25 -7.43 22.68
CA GLU A 129 21.36 -8.90 22.49
C GLU A 129 21.50 -9.24 21.01
N HIS A 130 20.70 -8.60 20.15
CA HIS A 130 20.79 -8.77 18.71
C HIS A 130 22.11 -8.20 18.13
N ALA A 131 22.59 -7.06 18.63
CA ALA A 131 23.85 -6.46 18.20
C ALA A 131 25.09 -7.27 18.66
N ALA A 132 25.02 -7.88 19.84
CA ALA A 132 26.11 -8.67 20.42
C ALA A 132 26.15 -10.13 19.91
N GLY A 133 25.23 -10.53 19.02
CA GLY A 133 25.10 -11.92 18.56
C GLY A 133 24.67 -12.89 19.67
N GLY A 134 23.99 -12.37 20.70
CA GLY A 134 23.70 -13.05 21.96
C GLY A 134 22.60 -14.09 21.86
N VAL A 135 22.97 -15.32 21.53
CA VAL A 135 22.18 -16.51 21.82
C VAL A 135 22.44 -16.89 23.30
N PRO A 136 21.43 -16.98 24.19
CA PRO A 136 21.62 -17.59 25.50
C PRO A 136 21.90 -19.09 25.30
N ALA A 137 22.90 -19.62 26.01
CA ALA A 137 23.46 -20.97 25.89
C ALA A 137 22.51 -22.15 26.26
N ALA A 138 21.19 -21.99 26.13
CA ALA A 138 20.22 -23.07 26.35
C ALA A 138 19.10 -23.17 25.29
N VAL A 139 19.00 -22.25 24.33
CA VAL A 139 18.16 -22.45 23.14
C VAL A 139 18.90 -21.86 21.95
N SER A 140 19.36 -22.70 21.03
CA SER A 140 19.91 -22.29 19.75
C SER A 140 18.89 -21.44 18.99
N GLN A 141 18.91 -20.12 19.17
CA GLN A 141 18.21 -19.13 18.36
C GLN A 141 19.23 -18.25 17.68
N THR A 142 19.89 -18.86 16.72
CA THR A 142 20.19 -18.21 15.46
C THR A 142 18.90 -17.54 14.95
N GLY A 143 18.90 -16.21 14.75
CA GLY A 143 17.82 -15.51 14.04
C GLY A 143 17.48 -16.29 12.77
N PRO A 144 16.20 -16.34 12.33
CA PRO A 144 15.63 -17.49 11.62
C PRO A 144 16.68 -18.10 10.72
N GLN A 145 17.30 -19.21 11.17
CA GLN A 145 18.19 -19.96 10.29
C GLN A 145 17.34 -20.20 9.09
N GLN A 146 17.78 -19.68 7.94
CA GLN A 146 17.07 -19.97 6.72
C GLN A 146 16.98 -21.49 6.68
N SER A 147 15.75 -22.00 6.74
CA SER A 147 15.56 -23.45 6.72
C SER A 147 16.24 -23.96 5.45
N GLU A 148 16.69 -25.21 5.44
CA GLU A 148 17.33 -25.76 4.23
C GLU A 148 16.47 -25.55 2.97
N ALA A 149 15.14 -25.56 3.13
CA ALA A 149 14.19 -25.22 2.08
C ALA A 149 14.33 -23.77 1.60
N VAL A 150 14.49 -22.79 2.49
CA VAL A 150 14.71 -21.39 2.14
C VAL A 150 16.09 -21.22 1.48
N ILE A 151 17.15 -21.84 2.02
CA ILE A 151 18.50 -21.80 1.39
C ILE A 151 18.44 -22.36 -0.03
N LYS A 152 17.80 -23.52 -0.21
CA LYS A 152 17.61 -24.16 -1.50
C LYS A 152 16.76 -23.29 -2.44
N ALA A 153 15.71 -22.66 -1.93
CA ALA A 153 14.87 -21.74 -2.72
C ALA A 153 15.67 -20.50 -3.16
N THR A 154 16.48 -19.92 -2.28
CA THR A 154 17.38 -18.80 -2.58
C THR A 154 18.38 -19.19 -3.67
N ASN A 155 19.04 -20.34 -3.55
CA ASN A 155 20.00 -20.82 -4.55
C ASN A 155 19.34 -21.13 -5.90
N LYS A 156 18.14 -21.74 -5.87
CA LYS A 156 17.33 -21.94 -7.07
C LYS A 156 16.95 -20.60 -7.72
N HIS A 157 16.57 -19.61 -6.93
CA HIS A 157 16.22 -18.30 -7.44
C HIS A 157 17.42 -17.59 -8.09
N LEU A 158 18.58 -17.61 -7.43
CA LEU A 158 19.82 -17.03 -7.96
C LEU A 158 20.21 -17.68 -9.30
N SER A 159 20.22 -19.02 -9.36
CA SER A 159 20.53 -19.73 -10.61
C SER A 159 19.52 -19.44 -11.75
N LEU A 160 18.23 -19.28 -11.42
CA LEU A 160 17.23 -18.89 -12.42
C LEU A 160 17.45 -17.46 -12.92
N TYR A 161 17.78 -16.54 -12.02
CA TYR A 161 18.10 -15.15 -12.37
C TYR A 161 19.29 -15.07 -13.34
N GLU A 162 20.40 -15.76 -13.02
CA GLU A 162 21.59 -15.82 -13.88
C GLU A 162 21.25 -16.39 -15.27
N ARG A 163 20.43 -17.43 -15.34
CA ARG A 163 20.01 -18.05 -16.60
C ARG A 163 19.17 -17.10 -17.46
N ILE A 164 18.23 -16.38 -16.84
CA ILE A 164 17.38 -15.41 -17.56
C ILE A 164 18.24 -14.24 -18.05
N ALA A 165 19.16 -13.74 -17.21
CA ALA A 165 20.08 -12.68 -17.60
C ALA A 165 20.95 -13.08 -18.81
N ALA A 166 21.50 -14.29 -18.81
CA ALA A 166 22.28 -14.81 -19.93
C ALA A 166 21.43 -14.96 -21.21
N GLN A 167 20.19 -15.42 -21.08
CA GLN A 167 19.27 -15.55 -22.21
C GLN A 167 18.96 -14.17 -22.83
N HIS A 168 18.66 -13.17 -22.01
CA HIS A 168 18.40 -11.82 -22.49
C HIS A 168 19.62 -11.18 -23.16
N ALA A 169 20.82 -11.43 -22.64
CA ALA A 169 22.06 -10.97 -23.28
C ALA A 169 22.24 -11.59 -24.68
N ALA A 170 21.98 -12.90 -24.82
CA ALA A 170 22.07 -13.58 -26.12
C ALA A 170 21.02 -13.05 -27.13
N ILE A 171 19.79 -12.83 -26.69
CA ILE A 171 18.72 -12.24 -27.52
C ILE A 171 19.11 -10.83 -27.94
N GLY A 172 19.64 -10.00 -27.03
CA GLY A 172 20.14 -8.67 -27.34
C GLY A 172 21.22 -8.69 -28.43
N ALA A 173 22.21 -9.57 -28.30
CA ALA A 173 23.26 -9.73 -29.31
C ALA A 173 22.71 -10.21 -30.66
N GLN A 174 21.71 -11.10 -30.67
CA GLN A 174 21.03 -11.54 -31.88
C GLN A 174 20.29 -10.39 -32.57
N HIS A 175 19.56 -9.57 -31.81
CA HIS A 175 18.86 -8.39 -32.35
C HIS A 175 19.85 -7.36 -32.91
N GLU A 176 20.96 -7.13 -32.23
CA GLU A 176 22.01 -6.22 -32.71
C GLU A 176 22.65 -6.74 -34.01
N ALA A 177 23.00 -8.03 -34.06
CA ALA A 177 23.52 -8.66 -35.27
C ALA A 177 22.51 -8.63 -36.43
N ALA A 178 21.22 -8.84 -36.16
CA ALA A 178 20.16 -8.73 -37.16
C ALA A 178 20.01 -7.29 -37.67
N ARG A 179 20.12 -6.29 -36.76
CA ARG A 179 20.10 -4.88 -37.14
C ARG A 179 21.28 -4.52 -38.05
N LEU A 180 22.49 -4.96 -37.70
CA LEU A 180 23.69 -4.74 -38.51
C LEU A 180 23.62 -5.45 -39.86
N ALA A 181 23.08 -6.68 -39.91
CA ALA A 181 22.88 -7.41 -41.15
C ALA A 181 21.85 -6.73 -42.05
N PHE A 182 20.75 -6.22 -41.49
CA PHE A 182 19.77 -5.43 -42.23
C PHE A 182 20.39 -4.14 -42.76
N GLU A 183 21.12 -3.39 -41.94
CA GLU A 183 21.84 -2.16 -42.34
C GLU A 183 22.79 -2.44 -43.51
N ALA A 184 23.61 -3.48 -43.42
CA ALA A 184 24.51 -3.91 -44.49
C ALA A 184 23.78 -4.30 -45.80
N THR A 185 22.60 -4.92 -45.71
CA THR A 185 21.78 -5.22 -46.91
C THR A 185 21.04 -4.01 -47.46
N SER A 186 20.73 -3.02 -46.61
CA SER A 186 20.01 -1.80 -47.01
C SER A 186 20.90 -0.75 -47.69
N GLU A 187 22.22 -0.75 -47.41
CA GLU A 187 23.17 0.06 -48.18
C GLU A 187 23.37 -0.45 -49.62
N HIS A 188 22.98 -1.71 -49.91
CA HIS A 188 23.06 -2.29 -51.25
C HIS A 188 21.87 -1.94 -52.17
N SER A 189 20.81 -1.31 -51.66
CA SER A 189 19.58 -1.01 -52.43
C SER A 189 19.39 0.46 -52.82
N ILE A 190 20.42 1.32 -52.69
CA ILE A 190 20.41 2.68 -53.26
C ILE A 190 21.43 2.78 -54.40
N GLN A 191 21.03 2.31 -55.59
CA GLN A 191 21.47 2.86 -56.88
C GLN A 191 20.27 2.96 -57.85
N PRO A 192 20.26 3.96 -58.74
CA PRO A 192 19.04 4.54 -59.27
C PRO A 192 18.46 3.65 -60.39
N GLU A 193 17.22 3.19 -60.23
CA GLU A 193 16.50 2.50 -61.29
C GLU A 193 16.13 3.52 -62.38
N ASP A 194 16.85 3.39 -63.48
CA ASP A 194 16.64 4.05 -64.75
C ASP A 194 15.25 3.70 -65.32
N ASN A 195 14.65 4.72 -65.91
CA ASN A 195 13.27 4.85 -66.26
C ASN A 195 13.06 4.28 -67.67
N SER A 196 12.41 3.12 -67.84
CA SER A 196 11.96 2.73 -69.19
C SER A 196 10.73 1.80 -69.24
N VAL A 197 9.66 2.34 -69.83
CA VAL A 197 8.60 1.72 -70.68
C VAL A 197 7.64 0.72 -70.00
N TYR A 198 6.31 0.92 -69.95
CA TYR A 198 5.38 1.28 -71.03
C TYR A 198 4.09 1.94 -70.49
N TYR A 199 3.65 3.01 -71.16
CA TYR A 199 2.25 3.43 -71.20
C TYR A 199 1.46 2.49 -72.12
N GLN A 200 0.31 1.98 -71.67
CA GLN A 200 -0.76 1.55 -72.59
C GLN A 200 -2.13 1.94 -72.00
N LYS A 201 -2.79 2.86 -72.71
CA LYS A 201 -4.20 3.25 -72.57
C LYS A 201 -5.11 2.01 -72.59
N HIS A 202 -6.16 2.02 -71.76
CA HIS A 202 -7.55 2.17 -72.20
C HIS A 202 -8.40 2.72 -71.07
#